data_AF-A0A3B9SQS7-F1
#
_entry.id   AF-A0A3B9SQS7-F1
#
_cell.length_a   1.000
_cell.length_b   1.000
_cell.length_c   1.000
_cell.angle_alpha   90.00
_cell.angle_beta   90.00
_cell.angle_gamma   90.00
#
_symmetry.space_group_name_H-M   'P 1'
#
loop_
_entity.id
_entity.type
_entity.pdbx_description
1 polymer ?
#
loop_
_entity_poly.entity_id
_entity_poly.type
_entity_poly.pdbx_seq_one_letter_code
_entity_poly.pdbx_strand_id
1 'polypeptide(L)'
;MHFTERMKEVVRHLNELVPTLQEAAKATAVLLQEGNFADGYRQLQLLIEALQHFEEGLAFLETAGFIEGTGLEDLKQRLQRVYPSILAALQERDSVQLADLLEYELAPTLVRCGPEC
;
A
#
# COMPACT_ATOMS: atom_id res chain seq x y z
N MET A 1 4.19 30.22 -7.36
CA MET A 1 5.33 29.59 -6.66
C MET A 1 4.90 28.64 -5.52
N HIS A 2 3.69 28.76 -4.93
CA HIS A 2 3.26 27.87 -3.83
C HIS A 2 2.73 26.48 -4.23
N PHE A 3 2.31 26.28 -5.48
CA PHE A 3 1.70 25.01 -5.92
C PHE A 3 2.73 23.87 -6.01
N THR A 4 3.86 24.10 -6.69
CA THR A 4 4.94 23.12 -6.85
C THR A 4 5.53 22.66 -5.51
N GLU A 5 5.70 23.57 -4.56
CA GLU A 5 6.22 23.22 -3.22
C GLU A 5 5.23 22.34 -2.44
N ARG A 6 3.92 22.60 -2.56
CA ARG A 6 2.90 21.72 -1.99
C ARG A 6 2.92 20.32 -2.63
N MET A 7 3.14 20.22 -3.94
CA MET A 7 3.21 18.91 -4.61
C MET A 7 4.42 18.10 -4.15
N LYS A 8 5.59 18.75 -4.02
CA LYS A 8 6.78 18.10 -3.44
C LYS A 8 6.53 17.62 -2.02
N GLU A 9 5.81 18.39 -1.22
CA GLU A 9 5.44 18.00 0.13
C GLU A 9 4.50 16.78 0.14
N VAL A 10 3.49 16.73 -0.73
CA VAL A 10 2.62 15.55 -0.89
C VAL A 10 3.43 14.32 -1.31
N VAL A 11 4.31 14.45 -2.31
CA VAL A 11 5.22 13.35 -2.73
C VAL A 11 6.06 12.87 -1.55
N ARG A 12 6.61 13.78 -0.73
CA ARG A 12 7.39 13.43 0.44
C ARG A 12 6.56 12.65 1.47
N HIS A 13 5.38 13.15 1.83
CA HIS A 13 4.48 12.50 2.79
C HIS A 13 4.06 11.11 2.32
N LEU A 14 3.67 10.95 1.05
CA LEU A 14 3.33 9.63 0.50
C LEU A 14 4.54 8.70 0.59
N ASN A 15 5.71 9.15 0.16
CA ASN A 15 6.92 8.34 0.28
C ASN A 15 7.24 7.96 1.74
N GLU A 16 6.98 8.82 2.72
CA GLU A 16 7.16 8.55 4.16
C GLU A 16 6.12 7.55 4.71
N LEU A 17 4.93 7.45 4.11
CA LEU A 17 3.90 6.48 4.50
C LEU A 17 4.20 5.06 4.01
N VAL A 18 4.93 4.90 2.91
CA VAL A 18 5.22 3.59 2.29
C VAL A 18 5.78 2.55 3.29
N PRO A 19 6.81 2.85 4.11
CA PRO A 19 7.30 1.91 5.12
C PRO A 19 6.25 1.56 6.18
N THR A 20 5.40 2.52 6.58
CA THR A 20 4.34 2.27 7.55
C THR A 20 3.29 1.31 7.00
N LEU A 21 2.91 1.46 5.72
CA LEU A 21 2.01 0.54 5.03
C LEU A 21 2.62 -0.86 4.92
N GLN A 22 3.92 -0.92 4.62
CA GLN A 22 4.65 -2.19 4.54
C GLN A 22 4.62 -2.94 5.87
N GLU A 23 4.96 -2.26 6.98
CA GLU A 23 4.97 -2.89 8.30
C GLU A 23 3.56 -3.25 8.77
N ALA A 24 2.55 -2.44 8.45
CA ALA A 24 1.15 -2.76 8.73
C ALA A 24 0.69 -4.02 7.97
N ALA A 25 1.11 -4.21 6.71
CA ALA A 25 0.83 -5.43 5.94
C ALA A 25 1.44 -6.68 6.60
N LYS A 26 2.72 -6.62 6.98
CA LYS A 26 3.41 -7.74 7.67
C LYS A 26 2.77 -8.05 9.02
N ALA A 27 2.50 -7.03 9.84
CA ALA A 27 1.88 -7.21 11.14
C ALA A 27 0.47 -7.83 11.03
N THR A 28 -0.29 -7.43 10.02
CA THR A 28 -1.60 -8.03 9.73
C THR A 28 -1.46 -9.50 9.33
N ALA A 29 -0.49 -9.84 8.47
CA ALA A 29 -0.24 -11.21 8.06
C ALA A 29 0.12 -12.12 9.26
N VAL A 30 1.01 -11.65 10.14
CA VAL A 30 1.39 -12.38 11.36
C VAL A 30 0.18 -12.69 12.24
N LEU A 31 -0.68 -11.70 12.49
CA LEU A 31 -1.89 -11.92 13.31
C LEU A 31 -2.84 -12.95 12.69
N LEU A 32 -2.99 -12.95 11.36
CA LEU A 32 -3.82 -13.92 10.65
C LEU A 32 -3.20 -15.33 10.69
N GLN A 33 -1.88 -15.45 10.53
CA GLN A 33 -1.14 -16.73 10.60
C GLN A 33 -1.15 -17.34 12.00
N GLU A 34 -1.07 -16.53 13.04
CA GLU A 34 -1.15 -16.96 14.44
C GLU A 34 -2.58 -17.36 14.87
N GLY A 35 -3.57 -17.17 13.99
CA GLY A 35 -4.98 -17.43 14.27
C GLY A 35 -5.64 -16.37 15.16
N ASN A 36 -4.99 -15.22 15.38
CA ASN A 36 -5.58 -14.07 16.06
C ASN A 36 -6.46 -13.27 15.08
N PHE A 37 -7.52 -13.90 14.59
CA PHE A 37 -8.36 -13.35 13.53
C PHE A 37 -9.05 -12.04 13.92
N ALA A 38 -9.48 -11.88 15.17
CA ALA A 38 -10.16 -10.66 15.60
C ALA A 38 -9.25 -9.44 15.47
N ASP A 39 -7.99 -9.56 15.90
CA ASP A 39 -7.01 -8.49 15.79
C ASP A 39 -6.50 -8.34 14.35
N GLY A 40 -6.28 -9.47 13.66
CA GLY A 40 -5.88 -9.49 12.26
C GLY A 40 -6.87 -8.77 11.34
N TYR A 41 -8.17 -9.05 11.44
CA TYR A 41 -9.19 -8.36 10.63
C TYR A 41 -9.36 -6.88 11.00
N ARG A 42 -9.18 -6.52 12.27
CA ARG A 42 -9.17 -5.11 12.70
C ARG A 42 -7.98 -4.35 12.13
N GLN A 43 -6.78 -4.95 12.19
CA GLN A 43 -5.57 -4.38 11.61
C GLN A 43 -5.69 -4.28 10.08
N LEU A 44 -6.27 -5.30 9.44
CA LEU A 44 -6.54 -5.32 8.01
C LEU A 44 -7.46 -4.18 7.59
N GLN A 45 -8.52 -3.91 8.35
CA GLN A 45 -9.43 -2.81 8.03
C GLN A 45 -8.69 -1.46 8.03
N LEU A 46 -7.83 -1.22 9.03
CA LEU A 46 -7.00 -0.02 9.10
C LEU A 46 -5.99 0.06 7.95
N LEU A 47 -5.39 -1.08 7.57
CA LEU A 47 -4.49 -1.16 6.43
C LEU A 47 -5.21 -0.82 5.11
N ILE A 48 -6.41 -1.36 4.89
CA ILE A 48 -7.23 -1.06 3.70
C ILE A 48 -7.56 0.44 3.63
N GLU A 49 -7.99 1.03 4.74
CA GLU A 49 -8.28 2.48 4.82
C GLU A 49 -7.03 3.32 4.52
N ALA A 50 -5.88 2.95 5.08
CA ALA A 50 -4.62 3.63 4.82
C ALA A 50 -4.17 3.50 3.35
N LEU A 51 -4.36 2.33 2.73
CA LEU A 51 -4.07 2.11 1.31
C LEU A 51 -5.00 2.92 0.40
N GLN A 52 -6.28 3.04 0.75
CA GLN A 52 -7.23 3.88 0.01
C GLN A 52 -6.81 5.35 0.02
N HIS A 53 -6.47 5.91 1.19
CA HIS A 53 -5.98 7.28 1.26
C HIS A 53 -4.64 7.48 0.54
N PHE A 54 -3.78 6.46 0.56
CA PHE A 54 -2.55 6.48 -0.21
C PHE A 54 -2.84 6.53 -1.72
N GLU A 55 -3.75 5.71 -2.22
CA GLU A 55 -4.19 5.73 -3.62
C GLU A 55 -4.83 7.05 -4.03
N GLU A 56 -5.66 7.65 -3.18
CA GLU A 56 -6.23 8.99 -3.42
C GLU A 56 -5.13 10.03 -3.60
N GLY A 57 -4.08 9.97 -2.78
CA GLY A 57 -2.90 10.83 -2.90
C GLY A 57 -2.14 10.62 -4.22
N LEU A 58 -1.99 9.35 -4.65
CA LEU A 58 -1.37 9.02 -5.94
C LEU A 58 -2.20 9.56 -7.12
N ALA A 59 -3.52 9.36 -7.09
CA ALA A 59 -4.44 9.85 -8.13
C ALA A 59 -4.45 11.38 -8.21
N PHE A 60 -4.33 12.06 -7.06
CA PHE A 60 -4.18 13.51 -7.00
C PHE A 60 -2.89 13.98 -7.69
N LEU A 61 -1.75 13.34 -7.41
CA LEU A 61 -0.47 13.67 -8.07
C LEU A 61 -0.50 13.40 -9.57
N GLU A 62 -1.11 12.30 -10.00
CA GLU A 62 -1.26 11.95 -11.41
C GLU A 62 -2.11 12.98 -12.15
N THR A 63 -3.28 13.32 -11.60
CA THR A 63 -4.19 14.32 -12.19
C THR A 63 -3.52 15.70 -12.27
N ALA A 64 -2.64 16.02 -11.31
CA ALA A 64 -1.87 17.25 -11.31
C ALA A 64 -0.68 17.24 -12.30
N GLY A 65 -0.33 16.08 -12.88
CA GLY A 65 0.86 15.91 -13.73
C GLY A 65 2.19 15.93 -12.95
N PHE A 66 2.18 15.48 -11.69
CA PHE A 66 3.33 15.51 -10.77
C PHE A 66 3.81 14.12 -10.34
N ILE A 67 3.21 13.04 -10.82
CA ILE A 67 3.57 11.67 -10.42
C ILE A 67 4.81 11.15 -11.16
N GLU A 68 5.05 11.59 -12.39
CA GLU A 68 6.16 11.13 -13.23
C GLU A 68 7.53 11.40 -12.59
N GLY A 69 8.42 10.41 -12.62
CA GLY A 69 9.77 10.52 -12.08
C GLY A 69 9.89 10.59 -10.55
N THR A 70 8.77 10.41 -9.82
CA THR A 70 8.78 10.40 -8.34
C THR A 70 9.01 9.00 -7.73
N GLY A 71 9.00 7.95 -8.56
CA GLY A 71 8.97 6.54 -8.13
C GLY A 71 7.59 6.07 -7.61
N LEU A 72 6.65 6.99 -7.39
CA LEU A 72 5.28 6.67 -6.95
C LEU A 72 4.42 6.12 -8.08
N GLU A 73 4.73 6.45 -9.34
CA GLU A 73 4.08 5.89 -10.51
C GLU A 73 4.29 4.37 -10.62
N ASP A 74 5.53 3.91 -10.51
CA ASP A 74 5.86 2.48 -10.54
C ASP A 74 5.24 1.76 -9.34
N LEU A 75 5.23 2.40 -8.17
CA LEU A 75 4.55 1.85 -7.00
C LEU A 75 3.04 1.69 -7.25
N LYS A 76 2.38 2.71 -7.83
CA LYS A 76 0.96 2.64 -8.20
C LYS A 76 0.68 1.45 -9.13
N GLN A 77 1.49 1.29 -10.18
CA GLN A 77 1.33 0.20 -11.14
C GLN A 77 1.53 -1.18 -10.50
N ARG A 78 2.48 -1.31 -9.58
CA ARG A 78 2.67 -2.58 -8.84
C ARG A 78 1.49 -2.87 -7.91
N LEU A 79 0.99 -1.87 -7.17
CA LEU A 79 -0.17 -2.03 -6.28
C LEU A 79 -1.43 -2.46 -7.04
N GLN A 80 -1.67 -1.90 -8.22
CA GLN A 80 -2.79 -2.30 -9.09
C GLN A 80 -2.78 -3.78 -9.49
N ARG A 81 -1.61 -4.45 -9.46
CA ARG A 81 -1.49 -5.89 -9.75
C ARG A 81 -1.83 -6.76 -8.54
N VAL A 82 -1.63 -6.26 -7.32
CA VAL A 82 -1.80 -7.01 -6.07
C VAL A 82 -3.24 -6.91 -5.54
N TYR A 83 -3.89 -5.75 -5.68
CA TYR A 83 -5.24 -5.54 -5.12
C TYR A 83 -6.31 -6.54 -5.58
N PRO A 84 -6.39 -6.96 -6.86
CA PRO A 84 -7.39 -7.94 -7.27
C PRO A 84 -7.27 -9.26 -6.50
N SER A 85 -6.05 -9.73 -6.23
CA SER A 85 -5.81 -10.96 -5.46
C SER A 85 -6.25 -10.80 -4.01
N ILE A 86 -5.94 -9.66 -3.37
CA ILE A 86 -6.36 -9.37 -1.99
C ILE A 86 -7.89 -9.34 -1.88
N LEU A 87 -8.56 -8.67 -2.84
CA LEU A 87 -10.02 -8.60 -2.88
C LEU A 87 -10.65 -9.97 -3.08
N ALA A 88 -10.07 -10.84 -3.91
CA ALA A 88 -10.54 -12.20 -4.11
C ALA A 88 -10.44 -13.02 -2.80
N ALA A 89 -9.27 -13.01 -2.14
CA ALA A 89 -9.08 -13.72 -0.87
C ALA A 89 -10.05 -13.23 0.23
N LEU A 90 -10.30 -11.92 0.29
CA LEU A 90 -11.30 -11.32 1.20
C LEU A 90 -12.72 -11.81 0.91
N GLN A 91 -13.13 -11.87 -0.36
CA GLN A 91 -14.46 -12.33 -0.76
C GLN A 91 -14.68 -13.81 -0.44
N GLU A 92 -13.63 -14.63 -0.65
CA GLU A 92 -13.62 -16.05 -0.35
C GLU A 92 -13.45 -16.35 1.15
N ARG A 93 -13.11 -15.34 1.95
CA ARG A 93 -12.78 -15.45 3.38
C ARG A 93 -11.62 -16.41 3.64
N ASP A 94 -10.69 -16.50 2.70
CA ASP A 94 -9.49 -17.31 2.83
C ASP A 94 -8.42 -16.53 3.60
N SER A 95 -8.39 -16.71 4.93
CA SER A 95 -7.45 -16.02 5.80
C SER A 95 -5.99 -16.46 5.61
N VAL A 96 -5.77 -17.67 5.08
CA VAL A 96 -4.42 -18.19 4.82
C VAL A 96 -3.87 -17.51 3.57
N GLN A 97 -4.63 -17.55 2.47
CA GLN A 97 -4.25 -16.87 1.25
C GLN A 97 -4.11 -15.37 1.47
N LEU A 98 -5.00 -14.76 2.25
CA LEU A 98 -4.91 -13.34 2.59
C LEU A 98 -3.61 -13.01 3.33
N ALA A 99 -3.19 -13.83 4.29
CA ALA A 99 -1.92 -13.61 4.98
C ALA A 99 -0.72 -13.72 4.02
N ASP A 100 -0.72 -14.72 3.14
CA ASP A 100 0.33 -14.91 2.13
C ASP A 100 0.42 -13.70 1.19
N LEU A 101 -0.73 -13.20 0.71
CA LEU A 101 -0.79 -12.02 -0.15
C LEU A 101 -0.26 -10.77 0.55
N LEU A 102 -0.57 -10.59 1.84
CA LEU A 102 -0.10 -9.45 2.62
C LEU A 102 1.42 -9.51 2.85
N GLU A 103 1.96 -10.68 3.20
CA GLU A 103 3.38 -10.86 3.52
C GLU A 103 4.27 -10.91 2.28
N TYR A 104 3.86 -11.64 1.25
CA TYR A 104 4.71 -11.99 0.11
C TYR A 104 4.41 -11.24 -1.18
N GLU A 105 3.26 -10.56 -1.29
CA GLU A 105 2.94 -9.74 -2.46
C GLU A 105 2.84 -8.24 -2.13
N LEU A 106 2.02 -7.87 -1.15
CA LEU A 106 1.79 -6.47 -0.80
C LEU A 106 2.99 -5.83 -0.11
N ALA A 107 3.50 -6.43 0.97
CA ALA A 107 4.62 -5.86 1.70
C ALA A 107 5.90 -5.71 0.83
N PRO A 108 6.25 -6.65 -0.07
CA PRO A 108 7.37 -6.47 -1.00
C PRO A 108 7.10 -5.42 -2.07
N THR A 109 5.85 -5.27 -2.51
CA THR A 109 5.44 -4.19 -3.42
C THR A 109 5.68 -2.81 -2.79
N LEU A 110 5.46 -2.69 -1.47
CA LEU A 110 5.69 -1.48 -0.68
C LEU A 110 7.16 -1.26 -0.30
N VAL A 111 8.11 -1.99 -0.91
CA VAL A 111 9.53 -1.63 -0.81
C VAL A 111 9.82 -0.50 -1.79
N ARG A 112 10.45 0.57 -1.29
CA ARG A 112 11.01 1.61 -2.16
C ARG A 112 12.05 0.96 -3.06
N CYS A 113 11.76 0.93 -4.35
CA CYS A 113 12.82 0.82 -5.33
C CYS A 113 13.62 2.12 -5.28
N GLY A 114 14.91 2.03 -4.93
CA GLY A 114 15.84 3.13 -5.20
C GLY A 114 15.97 3.34 -6.71
N PRO A 115 16.74 4.34 -7.16
CA PRO A 115 16.99 4.63 -8.58
C PRO A 115 17.71 3.51 -9.37
N GLU A 116 17.84 2.31 -8.78
CA GLU A 116 18.53 1.14 -9.30
C GLU A 116 17.61 -0.08 -9.49
N CYS A 117 16.31 0.09 -9.20
CA CYS A 117 15.28 -0.63 -9.96
C CYS A 117 14.88 0.25 -11.16
#